data_AF-A0A958K9Y1-F1
#
_entry.id   AF-A0A958K9Y1-F1
#
_cell.length_a   1.000
_cell.length_b   1.000
_cell.length_c   1.000
_cell.angle_alpha   90.00
_cell.angle_beta   90.00
_cell.angle_gamma   90.00
#
_symmetry.space_group_name_H-M   'P 1'
#
loop_
_entity.id
_entity.type
_entity.pdbx_description
1 polymer ?
#
loop_
_entity_poly.entity_id
_entity_poly.type
_entity_poly.pdbx_seq_one_letter_code
_entity_poly.pdbx_strand_id
1 'polypeptide(L)'
;MLQTFEILLLGAIQYFYTLPKWLGLITLGLISAVLFIIQFNKREKNIVPGVFALIFGTGAIIHFFWPGWMIEYSHSLIVSILEHKSDRGSIWLVEPIFEILAAPADRRMLYEETLVFAFIVYVGFVVHAALTDTTLGIASATVGGIGNLFQREVARPERSHNNELGSGDFATTEQIAKWIKPSGDEGDTSLAVEGLR
;
A
#
# COMPACT_ATOMS: atom_id res chain seq x y z
N MET A 1 -0.17 11.70 -15.67
CA MET A 1 0.56 11.90 -14.40
C MET A 1 1.73 10.93 -14.25
N LEU A 2 1.55 9.64 -14.56
CA LEU A 2 2.60 8.61 -14.46
C LEU A 2 3.85 8.94 -15.31
N GLN A 3 3.68 9.32 -16.57
CA GLN A 3 4.80 9.67 -17.45
C GLN A 3 5.61 10.85 -16.89
N THR A 4 4.94 11.87 -16.36
CA THR A 4 5.60 13.01 -15.71
C THR A 4 6.39 12.58 -14.48
N PHE A 5 5.78 11.72 -13.65
CA PHE A 5 6.46 11.16 -12.48
C PHE A 5 7.67 10.31 -12.87
N GLU A 6 7.56 9.49 -13.91
CA GLU A 6 8.66 8.67 -14.43
C GLU A 6 9.83 9.53 -14.92
N ILE A 7 9.56 10.57 -15.70
CA ILE A 7 10.58 11.52 -16.16
C ILE A 7 11.23 12.24 -14.97
N LEU A 8 10.45 12.67 -13.98
CA LEU A 8 10.99 13.30 -12.77
C LEU A 8 11.86 12.33 -11.95
N LEU A 9 11.44 11.08 -11.83
CA LEU A 9 12.19 10.04 -11.13
C LEU A 9 13.50 9.74 -11.85
N LEU A 10 13.47 9.52 -13.16
CA LEU A 10 14.66 9.29 -13.98
C LEU A 10 15.58 10.51 -13.96
N GLY A 11 15.03 11.72 -14.00
CA GLY A 11 15.81 12.96 -13.87
C GLY A 11 16.46 13.11 -12.51
N ALA A 12 15.76 12.73 -11.42
CA ALA A 12 16.32 12.72 -10.07
C ALA A 12 17.42 11.66 -9.92
N ILE A 13 17.25 10.47 -10.51
CA ILE A 13 18.29 9.44 -10.59
C ILE A 13 19.49 9.98 -11.35
N GLN A 14 19.29 10.50 -12.56
CA GLN A 14 20.37 11.08 -13.37
C GLN A 14 21.14 12.14 -12.58
N TYR A 15 20.44 13.09 -11.96
CA TYR A 15 21.04 14.12 -11.12
C TYR A 15 21.84 13.51 -9.95
N PHE A 16 21.28 12.54 -9.24
CA PHE A 16 21.95 11.87 -8.13
C PHE A 16 23.28 11.23 -8.57
N TYR A 17 23.34 10.63 -9.75
CA TYR A 17 24.57 10.04 -10.30
C TYR A 17 25.60 11.07 -10.81
N THR A 18 25.23 12.36 -10.95
CA THR A 18 26.20 13.45 -11.18
C THR A 18 26.91 13.93 -9.92
N LEU A 19 26.39 13.57 -8.74
CA LEU A 19 26.97 13.98 -7.46
C LEU A 19 28.31 13.26 -7.18
N PRO A 20 29.15 13.82 -6.29
CA PRO A 20 30.39 13.18 -5.86
C PRO A 20 30.20 11.72 -5.41
N LYS A 21 31.09 10.83 -5.87
CA LYS A 21 31.02 9.37 -5.64
C LYS A 21 30.86 8.94 -4.18
N TRP A 22 31.46 9.69 -3.25
CA TRP A 22 31.36 9.39 -1.83
C TRP A 22 29.94 9.57 -1.28
N LEU A 23 29.11 10.43 -1.88
CA LEU A 23 27.71 10.57 -1.48
C LEU A 23 26.91 9.32 -1.80
N GLY A 24 27.18 8.63 -2.91
CA GLY A 24 26.54 7.36 -3.24
C GLY A 24 26.86 6.27 -2.22
N LEU A 25 28.12 6.20 -1.77
CA LEU A 25 28.54 5.27 -0.71
C LEU A 25 27.85 5.57 0.62
N ILE A 26 27.74 6.85 1.01
CA ILE A 26 27.10 7.23 2.27
C ILE A 26 25.59 7.00 2.21
N THR A 27 24.93 7.41 1.13
CA THR A 27 23.46 7.33 1.04
C THR A 27 23.00 5.91 0.77
N LEU A 28 23.42 5.31 -0.34
CA LEU A 28 22.96 3.97 -0.74
C LEU A 28 23.74 2.87 0.00
N GLY A 29 25.05 3.05 0.18
CA GLY A 29 25.90 2.04 0.83
C GLY A 29 25.60 1.87 2.33
N LEU A 30 25.40 2.96 3.07
CA LEU A 30 25.03 2.87 4.49
C LEU A 30 23.64 2.24 4.67
N ILE A 31 22.65 2.65 3.87
CA ILE A 31 21.30 2.06 3.89
C ILE A 31 21.39 0.56 3.59
N SER A 32 22.15 0.18 2.56
CA SER A 32 22.41 -1.22 2.21
C SER A 32 23.00 -1.99 3.40
N ALA A 33 24.04 -1.46 4.06
CA ALA A 33 24.67 -2.12 5.19
C ALA A 33 23.71 -2.32 6.37
N VAL A 34 22.91 -1.30 6.71
CA VAL A 34 21.89 -1.38 7.77
C VAL A 34 20.85 -2.45 7.45
N LEU A 35 20.33 -2.48 6.22
CA LEU A 35 19.36 -3.48 5.79
C LEU A 35 19.95 -4.90 5.80
N PHE A 36 21.22 -5.05 5.43
CA PHE A 36 21.92 -6.33 5.50
C PHE A 36 22.07 -6.84 6.94
N ILE A 37 22.40 -5.95 7.89
CA ILE A 37 22.44 -6.27 9.31
C ILE A 37 21.05 -6.70 9.82
N ILE A 38 20.00 -5.98 9.43
CA ILE A 38 18.62 -6.34 9.78
C ILE A 38 18.26 -7.72 9.21
N GLN A 39 18.63 -8.00 7.96
CA GLN A 39 18.38 -9.29 7.30
C GLN A 39 19.06 -10.44 8.05
N PHE A 40 20.31 -10.26 8.49
CA PHE A 40 21.00 -11.28 9.27
C PHE A 40 20.38 -11.51 10.64
N ASN A 41 19.95 -10.45 11.33
CA ASN A 41 19.33 -10.55 12.66
C ASN A 41 17.91 -11.14 12.62
N LYS A 42 17.19 -11.02 11.50
CA LYS A 42 15.79 -11.48 11.33
C LYS A 42 15.63 -12.53 10.22
N ARG A 43 16.65 -13.35 10.00
CA ARG A 43 16.80 -14.25 8.84
C ARG A 43 15.57 -15.10 8.52
N GLU A 44 14.83 -15.57 9.54
CA GLU A 44 13.71 -16.49 9.36
C GLU A 44 12.37 -15.81 9.08
N LYS A 45 12.26 -14.49 9.28
CA LYS A 45 10.96 -13.80 9.29
C LYS A 45 10.64 -13.08 8.00
N ASN A 46 11.65 -12.57 7.29
CA ASN A 46 11.41 -11.76 6.10
C ASN A 46 12.66 -11.71 5.19
N ILE A 47 12.47 -11.83 3.88
CA ILE A 47 13.52 -11.71 2.85
C ILE A 47 13.59 -10.27 2.29
N VAL A 48 12.53 -9.48 2.49
CA VAL A 48 12.38 -8.12 1.96
C VAL A 48 13.58 -7.21 2.30
N PRO A 49 14.10 -7.16 3.56
CA PRO A 49 15.27 -6.33 3.87
C PRO A 49 16.49 -6.70 3.03
N GLY A 50 16.74 -8.00 2.82
CA GLY A 50 17.83 -8.49 1.99
C GLY A 50 17.72 -8.07 0.52
N VAL A 51 16.52 -8.13 -0.06
CA VAL A 51 16.29 -7.70 -1.45
C VAL A 51 16.57 -6.20 -1.60
N PHE A 52 16.05 -5.37 -0.71
CA PHE A 52 16.32 -3.94 -0.73
C PHE A 52 17.80 -3.64 -0.48
N ALA A 53 18.46 -4.36 0.42
CA ALA A 53 19.90 -4.23 0.64
C ALA A 53 20.68 -4.48 -0.65
N LEU A 54 20.34 -5.53 -1.41
CA LEU A 54 20.98 -5.81 -2.69
C LEU A 54 20.74 -4.70 -3.73
N ILE A 55 19.51 -4.16 -3.81
CA ILE A 55 19.19 -3.05 -4.71
C ILE A 55 20.03 -1.81 -4.37
N PHE A 56 20.03 -1.40 -3.10
CA PHE A 56 20.79 -0.23 -2.65
C PHE A 56 22.30 -0.44 -2.78
N GLY A 57 22.80 -1.64 -2.44
CA GLY A 57 24.22 -1.99 -2.57
C GLY A 57 24.68 -1.96 -4.03
N THR A 58 23.87 -2.51 -4.94
CA THR A 58 24.15 -2.46 -6.39
C THR A 58 24.14 -1.01 -6.88
N GLY A 59 23.17 -0.21 -6.46
CA GLY A 59 23.14 1.22 -6.77
C GLY A 59 24.38 1.97 -6.26
N ALA A 60 24.85 1.67 -5.05
CA ALA A 60 26.07 2.26 -4.49
C ALA A 60 27.32 1.89 -5.32
N ILE A 61 27.43 0.62 -5.74
CA ILE A 61 28.52 0.13 -6.60
C ILE A 61 28.49 0.86 -7.95
N ILE A 62 27.33 0.92 -8.61
CA ILE A 62 27.19 1.61 -9.90
C ILE A 62 27.55 3.09 -9.75
N HIS A 63 27.09 3.75 -8.68
CA HIS A 63 27.38 5.17 -8.44
C HIS A 63 28.88 5.45 -8.30
N PHE A 64 29.59 4.55 -7.60
CA PHE A 64 31.02 4.71 -7.37
C PHE A 64 31.88 4.39 -8.60
N PHE A 65 31.60 3.27 -9.27
CA PHE A 65 32.45 2.75 -10.35
C PHE A 65 32.00 3.22 -11.74
N TRP A 66 30.70 3.27 -12.02
CA TRP A 66 30.15 3.52 -13.35
C TRP A 66 29.00 4.54 -13.38
N PRO A 67 29.18 5.76 -12.82
CA PRO A 67 28.11 6.75 -12.83
C PRO A 67 27.71 7.19 -14.23
N GLY A 68 28.67 7.27 -15.17
CA GLY A 68 28.42 7.66 -16.57
C GLY A 68 27.43 6.73 -17.28
N TRP A 69 27.55 5.41 -17.06
CA TRP A 69 26.62 4.44 -17.63
C TRP A 69 25.18 4.70 -17.17
N MET A 70 24.97 4.97 -15.87
CA MET A 70 23.62 5.22 -15.36
C MET A 70 23.06 6.57 -15.83
N ILE A 71 23.90 7.58 -15.99
CA ILE A 71 23.51 8.88 -16.54
C ILE A 71 23.04 8.71 -17.99
N GLU A 72 23.84 8.05 -18.83
CA GLU A 72 23.50 7.79 -20.24
C GLU A 72 22.25 6.92 -20.37
N TYR A 73 22.15 5.87 -19.55
CA TYR A 73 20.98 5.00 -19.52
C TYR A 73 19.71 5.77 -19.15
N SER A 74 19.75 6.55 -18.06
CA SER A 74 18.60 7.38 -17.63
C SER A 74 18.20 8.40 -18.70
N HIS A 75 19.20 9.05 -19.30
CA HIS A 75 18.96 10.01 -20.38
C HIS A 75 18.31 9.34 -21.60
N SER A 76 18.81 8.17 -22.01
CA SER A 76 18.25 7.41 -23.12
C SER A 76 16.80 7.00 -22.88
N LEU A 77 16.45 6.63 -21.64
CA LEU A 77 15.07 6.32 -21.26
C LEU A 77 14.19 7.57 -21.31
N ILE A 78 14.63 8.71 -20.76
CA ILE A 78 13.88 9.96 -20.81
C ILE A 78 13.61 10.37 -22.27
N VAL A 79 14.62 10.32 -23.14
CA VAL A 79 14.46 10.60 -24.56
C VAL A 79 13.48 9.63 -25.21
N SER A 80 13.59 8.33 -24.91
CA SER A 80 12.67 7.32 -25.45
C SER A 80 11.22 7.57 -25.02
N ILE A 81 10.98 8.04 -23.79
CA ILE A 81 9.65 8.37 -23.28
C ILE A 81 9.11 9.63 -23.97
N LEU A 82 9.94 10.65 -24.18
CA LEU A 82 9.55 11.92 -24.80
C LEU A 82 9.30 11.80 -26.30
N GLU A 83 10.06 10.94 -26.98
CA GLU A 83 9.96 10.72 -28.42
C GLU A 83 8.97 9.60 -28.78
N HIS A 84 8.46 8.86 -27.79
CA HIS A 84 7.51 7.79 -28.04
C HIS A 84 6.24 8.33 -28.71
N LYS A 85 5.92 7.74 -29.86
CA LYS A 85 4.63 7.92 -30.54
C LYS A 85 3.92 6.58 -30.57
N SER A 86 2.73 6.57 -30.01
CA SER A 86 1.82 5.43 -30.01
C SER A 86 0.90 5.53 -31.22
N ASP A 87 0.84 4.45 -32.00
CA ASP A 87 -0.10 4.30 -33.11
C ASP A 87 -1.47 3.77 -32.65
N ARG A 88 -1.70 3.69 -31.33
CA ARG A 88 -2.95 3.14 -30.78
C ARG A 88 -4.05 4.19 -30.82
N GLY A 89 -5.21 3.79 -31.30
CA GLY A 89 -6.41 4.63 -31.28
C GLY A 89 -6.86 4.93 -29.85
N SER A 90 -7.36 6.14 -29.63
CA SER A 90 -7.98 6.52 -28.36
C SER A 90 -9.41 5.97 -28.26
N ILE A 91 -9.81 5.56 -27.05
CA ILE A 91 -11.19 5.20 -26.74
C ILE A 91 -11.80 6.38 -26.00
N TRP A 92 -12.65 7.15 -26.69
CA TRP A 92 -13.23 8.41 -26.20
C TRP A 92 -13.81 8.34 -24.78
N LEU A 93 -14.41 7.20 -24.40
CA LEU A 93 -15.06 7.03 -23.10
C LEU A 93 -14.07 7.00 -21.92
N VAL A 94 -12.90 6.41 -22.12
CA VAL A 94 -11.90 6.22 -21.04
C VAL A 94 -10.74 7.19 -21.16
N GLU A 95 -10.56 7.83 -22.31
CA GLU A 95 -9.44 8.75 -22.58
C GLU A 95 -9.28 9.85 -21.52
N PRO A 96 -10.33 10.52 -21.00
CA PRO A 96 -10.14 11.53 -19.96
C PRO A 96 -9.47 10.98 -18.69
N ILE A 97 -9.74 9.71 -18.35
CA ILE A 97 -9.13 9.06 -17.18
C ILE A 97 -7.65 8.74 -17.47
N PHE A 98 -7.36 8.21 -18.66
CA PHE A 98 -5.98 7.91 -19.06
C PHE A 98 -5.12 9.15 -19.24
N GLU A 99 -5.67 10.24 -19.77
CA GLU A 99 -4.95 11.50 -19.97
C GLU A 99 -4.52 12.09 -18.62
N ILE A 100 -5.40 12.05 -17.62
CA ILE A 100 -5.09 12.50 -16.26
C ILE A 100 -4.07 11.57 -15.59
N LEU A 101 -4.34 10.26 -15.56
CA LEU A 101 -3.56 9.31 -14.77
C LEU A 101 -2.26 8.90 -15.45
N ALA A 102 -2.26 8.57 -16.74
CA ALA A 102 -1.08 8.15 -17.49
C ALA A 102 -0.52 9.30 -18.35
N ALA A 103 -0.98 9.38 -19.60
CA ALA A 103 -0.57 10.30 -20.64
C ALA A 103 -1.61 10.27 -21.79
N PRO A 104 -1.61 11.28 -22.67
CA PRO A 104 -2.41 11.26 -23.90
C PRO A 104 -2.15 10.01 -24.76
N ALA A 105 -3.18 9.50 -25.45
CA ALA A 105 -3.10 8.28 -26.26
C ALA A 105 -1.93 8.22 -27.25
N ASP A 106 -1.49 9.35 -27.80
CA ASP A 106 -0.39 9.43 -28.76
C ASP A 106 1.00 9.23 -28.14
N ARG A 107 1.12 9.26 -26.80
CA ARG A 107 2.42 9.16 -26.09
C ARG A 107 2.49 8.05 -25.05
N ARG A 108 1.36 7.43 -24.74
CA ARG A 108 1.22 6.47 -23.65
C ARG A 108 1.82 5.10 -24.01
N MET A 109 2.58 4.51 -23.09
CA MET A 109 3.13 3.17 -23.25
C MET A 109 2.15 2.06 -22.78
N LEU A 110 2.36 0.82 -23.24
CA LEU A 110 1.48 -0.33 -22.89
C LEU A 110 1.44 -0.61 -21.39
N TYR A 111 2.57 -0.48 -20.69
CA TYR A 111 2.60 -0.73 -19.25
C TYR A 111 1.83 0.35 -18.50
N GLU A 112 1.85 1.60 -18.95
CA GLU A 112 1.06 2.68 -18.35
C GLU A 112 -0.43 2.42 -18.51
N GLU A 113 -0.84 1.94 -19.68
CA GLU A 113 -2.23 1.50 -19.92
C GLU A 113 -2.64 0.39 -18.95
N THR A 114 -1.77 -0.61 -18.84
CA THR A 114 -2.00 -1.78 -18.00
C THR A 114 -2.08 -1.40 -16.52
N LEU A 115 -1.22 -0.49 -16.06
CA LEU A 115 -1.22 0.00 -14.68
C LEU A 115 -2.48 0.81 -14.35
N VAL A 116 -2.89 1.72 -15.24
CA VAL A 116 -4.13 2.48 -15.04
C VAL A 116 -5.33 1.55 -15.07
N PHE A 117 -5.38 0.58 -15.97
CA PHE A 117 -6.45 -0.41 -16.00
C PHE A 117 -6.50 -1.26 -14.72
N ALA A 118 -5.36 -1.77 -14.27
CA ALA A 118 -5.26 -2.50 -13.01
C ALA A 118 -5.70 -1.64 -11.82
N PHE A 119 -5.35 -0.36 -11.80
CA PHE A 119 -5.79 0.58 -10.77
C PHE A 119 -7.30 0.80 -10.79
N ILE A 120 -7.92 0.99 -11.97
CA ILE A 120 -9.38 1.12 -12.11
C ILE A 120 -10.09 -0.15 -11.61
N VAL A 121 -9.60 -1.33 -12.02
CA VAL A 121 -10.13 -2.62 -11.57
C VAL A 121 -10.02 -2.75 -10.05
N TYR A 122 -8.87 -2.41 -9.48
CA TYR A 122 -8.65 -2.42 -8.03
C TYR A 122 -9.62 -1.49 -7.29
N VAL A 123 -9.79 -0.25 -7.75
CA VAL A 123 -10.77 0.69 -7.17
C VAL A 123 -12.18 0.14 -7.28
N GLY A 124 -12.53 -0.48 -8.42
CA GLY A 124 -13.80 -1.17 -8.60
C GLY A 124 -14.03 -2.28 -7.57
N PHE A 125 -13.02 -3.10 -7.31
CA PHE A 125 -13.07 -4.12 -6.26
C PHE A 125 -13.22 -3.53 -4.85
N VAL A 126 -12.47 -2.47 -4.54
CA VAL A 126 -12.56 -1.78 -3.23
C VAL A 126 -13.96 -1.18 -3.03
N VAL A 127 -14.52 -0.53 -4.05
CA VAL A 127 -15.88 0.02 -4.00
C VAL A 127 -16.91 -1.09 -3.88
N HIS A 128 -16.77 -2.17 -4.66
CA HIS A 128 -17.67 -3.31 -4.58
C HIS A 128 -17.67 -3.93 -3.17
N ALA A 129 -16.48 -4.23 -2.63
CA ALA A 129 -16.32 -4.75 -1.28
C ALA A 129 -16.95 -3.83 -0.24
N ALA A 130 -16.75 -2.51 -0.35
CA ALA A 130 -17.34 -1.53 0.55
C ALA A 130 -18.88 -1.47 0.47
N LEU A 131 -19.47 -1.73 -0.70
CA LEU A 131 -20.93 -1.75 -0.89
C LEU A 131 -21.57 -3.08 -0.48
N THR A 132 -20.89 -4.21 -0.65
CA THR A 132 -21.43 -5.54 -0.31
C THR A 132 -21.28 -5.88 1.16
N ASP A 133 -20.31 -5.30 1.85
CA ASP A 133 -20.05 -5.61 3.25
C ASP A 133 -20.84 -4.66 4.16
N THR A 134 -22.00 -5.12 4.64
CA THR A 134 -22.88 -4.36 5.54
C THR A 134 -22.23 -4.08 6.90
N THR A 135 -21.15 -4.80 7.27
CA THR A 135 -20.38 -4.50 8.49
C THR A 135 -19.54 -3.23 8.34
N LEU A 136 -19.03 -2.94 7.14
CA LEU A 136 -18.38 -1.68 6.80
C LEU A 136 -19.37 -0.52 6.67
N GLY A 137 -20.62 -0.80 6.27
CA GLY A 137 -21.70 0.20 6.23
C GLY A 137 -22.19 0.64 7.62
N ILE A 138 -22.22 -0.26 8.60
CA ILE A 138 -22.50 0.09 10.00
C ILE A 138 -21.30 0.84 10.58
N ALA A 139 -20.07 0.43 10.25
CA ALA A 139 -18.87 1.17 10.62
C ALA A 139 -18.83 2.56 9.96
N SER A 140 -19.26 2.76 8.71
CA SER A 140 -19.25 4.11 8.10
C SER A 140 -20.38 5.02 8.59
N ALA A 141 -21.48 4.44 9.08
CA ALA A 141 -22.59 5.20 9.67
C ALA A 141 -22.37 5.55 11.16
N THR A 142 -21.57 4.76 11.88
CA THR A 142 -21.16 5.06 13.27
C THR A 142 -19.76 5.69 13.40
N VAL A 143 -18.89 5.47 12.42
CA VAL A 143 -17.54 6.05 12.30
C VAL A 143 -17.56 6.95 11.07
N GLY A 144 -17.87 8.22 11.31
CA GLY A 144 -18.07 9.21 10.28
C GLY A 144 -16.90 9.33 9.31
N GLY A 145 -17.15 8.98 8.05
CA GLY A 145 -16.54 9.55 6.85
C GLY A 145 -15.02 9.51 6.68
N ILE A 146 -14.58 9.89 5.48
CA ILE A 146 -13.18 9.99 5.04
C ILE A 146 -12.33 10.91 5.97
N GLY A 147 -12.98 11.77 6.77
CA GLY A 147 -12.33 12.62 7.77
C GLY A 147 -11.64 11.86 8.93
N ASN A 148 -12.04 10.62 9.23
CA ASN A 148 -11.46 9.84 10.32
C ASN A 148 -10.13 9.14 9.96
N LEU A 149 -9.73 9.12 8.68
CA LEU A 149 -8.38 8.66 8.28
C LEU A 149 -7.26 9.57 8.81
N PHE A 150 -7.58 10.80 9.21
CA PHE A 150 -6.65 11.76 9.81
C PHE A 150 -6.85 11.93 11.33
N GLN A 151 -7.81 11.21 11.93
CA GLN A 151 -8.01 11.24 13.38
C GLN A 151 -7.17 10.16 14.04
N ARG A 152 -6.25 10.65 14.87
CA ARG A 152 -5.30 9.95 15.73
C ARG A 152 -5.98 8.79 16.48
N GLU A 153 -5.30 7.64 16.47
CA GLU A 153 -5.55 6.41 17.25
C GLU A 153 -6.89 6.36 17.98
N VAL A 154 -7.80 5.53 17.48
CA VAL A 154 -8.98 5.11 18.25
C VAL A 154 -8.49 4.56 19.58
N ALA A 155 -8.62 5.37 20.64
CA ALA A 155 -8.17 5.00 21.97
C ALA A 155 -8.89 3.72 22.38
N ARG A 156 -8.11 2.67 22.62
CA ARG A 156 -8.64 1.40 23.14
C ARG A 156 -9.40 1.73 24.44
N PRO A 157 -10.67 1.33 24.58
CA PRO A 157 -11.43 1.62 25.79
C PRO A 157 -10.71 1.02 27.00
N GLU A 158 -10.54 1.84 28.03
CA GLU A 158 -9.86 1.47 29.26
C GLU A 158 -10.71 0.43 30.02
N ARG A 159 -10.07 -0.63 30.50
CA ARG A 159 -10.76 -1.74 31.18
C ARG A 159 -11.27 -1.22 32.53
N SER A 160 -12.57 -1.37 32.81
CA SER A 160 -13.10 -0.93 34.11
C SER A 160 -12.49 -1.79 35.23
N HIS A 161 -12.07 -1.14 36.32
CA HIS A 161 -11.39 -1.80 37.45
C HIS A 161 -12.31 -2.73 38.27
N ASN A 162 -13.63 -2.66 38.06
CA ASN A 162 -14.62 -3.35 38.89
C ASN A 162 -15.31 -4.52 38.16
N ASN A 163 -14.87 -4.89 36.96
CA ASN A 163 -15.55 -5.93 36.18
C ASN A 163 -14.76 -7.26 36.20
N GLU A 164 -15.23 -8.21 37.00
CA GLU A 164 -14.70 -9.59 37.05
C GLU A 164 -15.16 -10.45 35.85
N LEU A 165 -16.18 -10.00 35.11
CA LEU A 165 -16.72 -10.67 33.92
C LEU A 165 -16.25 -9.92 32.65
N GLY A 166 -15.00 -10.17 32.29
CA GLY A 166 -14.35 -9.51 31.15
C GLY A 166 -15.20 -9.41 29.87
N SER A 167 -15.05 -8.30 29.16
CA SER A 167 -15.63 -7.96 27.84
C SER A 167 -17.16 -7.96 27.70
N GLY A 168 -17.93 -8.44 28.68
CA GLY A 168 -19.39 -8.48 28.63
C GLY A 168 -20.08 -7.11 28.62
N ASP A 169 -19.48 -6.09 29.26
CA ASP A 169 -20.07 -4.75 29.36
C ASP A 169 -20.02 -3.94 28.06
N PHE A 170 -19.22 -4.36 27.08
CA PHE A 170 -19.07 -3.65 25.81
C PHE A 170 -19.97 -4.22 24.70
N ALA A 171 -20.67 -5.32 24.96
CA ALA A 171 -21.56 -5.93 24.00
C ALA A 171 -22.96 -5.31 24.13
N THR A 172 -23.57 -4.91 23.01
CA THR A 172 -24.98 -4.45 23.04
C THR A 172 -25.88 -5.60 23.46
N THR A 173 -27.06 -5.29 24.00
CA THR A 173 -28.03 -6.31 24.43
C THR A 173 -28.37 -7.30 23.30
N GLU A 174 -28.32 -6.86 22.03
CA GLU A 174 -28.50 -7.76 20.88
C GLU A 174 -27.30 -8.69 20.64
N GLN A 175 -26.07 -8.24 20.90
CA GLN A 175 -24.87 -9.07 20.78
C GLN A 175 -24.82 -10.11 21.90
N ILE A 176 -25.17 -9.71 23.11
CA ILE A 176 -25.32 -10.60 24.26
C ILE A 176 -26.40 -11.65 23.97
N ALA A 177 -27.56 -11.24 23.44
CA ALA A 177 -28.63 -12.17 23.09
C ALA A 177 -28.20 -13.24 22.06
N LYS A 178 -27.28 -12.94 21.14
CA LYS A 178 -26.76 -13.95 20.19
C LYS A 178 -25.89 -15.02 20.85
N TRP A 179 -25.24 -14.71 21.97
CA TRP A 179 -24.40 -15.67 22.70
C TRP A 179 -25.19 -16.53 23.69
N ILE A 180 -26.31 -16.02 24.20
CA ILE A 180 -27.15 -16.73 25.17
C ILE A 180 -28.33 -17.44 24.50
N LYS A 181 -28.72 -17.03 23.29
CA LYS A 181 -29.85 -17.66 22.60
C LYS A 181 -29.43 -19.03 22.09
N PRO A 182 -30.09 -20.11 22.54
CA PRO A 182 -29.78 -21.44 22.05
C PRO A 182 -30.02 -21.47 20.52
N SER A 183 -29.01 -21.94 19.81
CA SER A 183 -29.00 -22.24 18.37
C SER A 183 -30.08 -23.25 17.99
N GLY A 184 -30.47 -24.14 18.93
CA GLY A 184 -31.45 -25.18 18.71
C GLY A 184 -30.89 -26.45 18.05
N ASP A 185 -29.58 -26.53 17.84
CA ASP A 185 -28.89 -27.69 17.30
C ASP A 185 -28.57 -28.74 18.40
N GLU A 186 -28.49 -30.02 18.03
CA GLU A 186 -28.10 -31.09 18.96
C GLU A 186 -26.67 -30.87 19.47
N GLY A 187 -26.54 -30.56 20.76
CA GLY A 187 -25.26 -30.23 21.41
C GLY A 187 -25.26 -28.89 22.14
N ASP A 188 -26.33 -28.11 22.02
CA ASP A 188 -26.45 -26.84 22.73
C ASP A 188 -26.56 -27.05 24.24
N THR A 189 -25.65 -26.42 24.99
CA THR A 189 -25.59 -26.60 26.44
C THR A 189 -26.65 -25.71 27.07
N SER A 190 -27.84 -26.25 27.34
CA SER A 190 -28.87 -25.55 28.11
C SER A 190 -28.38 -25.35 29.54
N LEU A 191 -27.67 -24.26 29.80
CA LEU A 191 -27.39 -23.83 31.16
C LEU A 191 -28.69 -23.29 31.75
N ALA A 192 -29.42 -24.15 32.44
CA ALA A 192 -30.52 -23.75 33.30
C ALA A 192 -29.94 -22.92 34.45
N VAL A 193 -29.88 -21.60 34.28
CA VAL A 193 -29.50 -20.69 35.35
C VAL A 193 -30.69 -20.55 36.30
N GLU A 194 -30.81 -21.48 37.25
CA GLU A 194 -31.70 -21.33 38.39
C GLU A 194 -30.98 -20.48 39.46
N GLY A 195 -31.51 -19.29 39.73
CA GLY A 195 -31.13 -18.50 40.91
C GLY A 195 -30.20 -17.31 40.68
N LEU A 196 -30.53 -16.40 39.76
CA LEU A 196 -30.05 -15.02 39.85
C LEU A 196 -30.77 -14.33 41.01
N ARG A 197 -30.04 -14.04 42.10
CA ARG A 197 -30.45 -13.16 43.21
C ARG A 197 -29.81 -11.79 43.05
#